data_AF-A0A7S4ADZ0-F1
#
_entry.id   AF-A0A7S4ADZ0-F1
#
_cell.length_a   1.000
_cell.length_b   1.000
_cell.length_c   1.000
_cell.angle_alpha   90.00
_cell.angle_beta   90.00
_cell.angle_gamma   90.00
#
_symmetry.space_group_name_H-M   'P 1'
#
loop_
_entity.id
_entity.type
_entity.pdbx_description
1 polymer ?
#
loop_
_entity_poly.entity_id
_entity_poly.type
_entity_poly.pdbx_seq_one_letter_code
_entity_poly.pdbx_strand_id
1 'polypeptide(L)'
;MVNVRETKQAFENALLNKDPHRLTQVFELPIGGPGPLSSTTTTRGGLQPRKHNPQSFTVDGKDCGGLLTSLLDAYAAAEVGNIEATFEAQIKVHPKFNQLFSSSEGNWMVPAMIAVCKNTHKLGLEADRQAMSESKTKQNHHTKLQKAVPILQESYSKTFNDRTEYQPGALFDTSGSKQAGVLAIVNELFGMYFRLNILRLCKNLIRPVETKKLSEKGSMAEMVTYKYYIGRLSMFEDDHARAETNLEYALEHCHKDATNNKKRILKYLVPVKLYRGKLPTAHREYVPSLNVNIVFFEHLIDSVH
;
A
#
# COMPACT_ATOMS: atom_id res chain seq x y z
N MET A 1 -22.07 3.05 12.95
CA MET A 1 -21.71 3.18 14.36
C MET A 1 -20.92 1.95 14.72
N VAL A 2 -19.61 2.09 14.81
CA VAL A 2 -18.66 1.03 15.13
C VAL A 2 -18.96 0.65 16.57
N ASN A 3 -19.37 -0.59 16.78
CA ASN A 3 -19.63 -1.07 18.11
C ASN A 3 -18.28 -1.27 18.81
N VAL A 4 -17.86 -0.26 19.58
CA VAL A 4 -16.59 -0.23 20.32
C VAL A 4 -16.38 -1.51 21.15
N ARG A 5 -17.46 -2.09 21.70
CA ARG A 5 -17.39 -3.35 22.46
C ARG A 5 -17.07 -4.52 21.56
N GLU A 6 -17.71 -4.61 20.38
CA GLU A 6 -17.43 -5.66 19.40
C GLU A 6 -16.03 -5.54 18.82
N THR A 7 -15.58 -4.34 18.44
CA THR A 7 -14.20 -4.14 17.91
C THR A 7 -13.16 -4.50 18.95
N LYS A 8 -13.36 -4.10 20.22
CA LYS A 8 -12.51 -4.50 21.32
C LYS A 8 -12.49 -6.03 21.47
N GLN A 9 -13.65 -6.66 21.58
CA GLN A 9 -13.74 -8.11 21.77
C GLN A 9 -13.13 -8.88 20.58
N ALA A 10 -13.34 -8.43 19.35
CA ALA A 10 -12.74 -9.00 18.15
C ALA A 10 -11.21 -8.89 18.16
N PHE A 11 -10.68 -7.71 18.55
CA PHE A 11 -9.24 -7.48 18.69
C PHE A 11 -8.62 -8.39 19.76
N GLU A 12 -9.23 -8.44 20.94
CA GLU A 12 -8.76 -9.28 22.06
C GLU A 12 -8.77 -10.76 21.66
N ASN A 13 -9.86 -11.23 21.07
CA ASN A 13 -9.97 -12.61 20.58
C ASN A 13 -8.95 -12.93 19.49
N ALA A 14 -8.69 -12.00 18.57
CA ALA A 14 -7.70 -12.21 17.51
C ALA A 14 -6.28 -12.34 18.06
N LEU A 15 -5.93 -11.53 19.05
CA LEU A 15 -4.62 -11.59 19.69
C LEU A 15 -4.45 -12.84 20.57
N LEU A 16 -5.45 -13.19 21.38
CA LEU A 16 -5.41 -14.38 22.25
C LEU A 16 -5.30 -15.68 21.45
N ASN A 17 -6.02 -15.78 20.33
CA ASN A 17 -6.01 -16.96 19.47
C ASN A 17 -4.91 -16.92 18.39
N LYS A 18 -4.12 -15.84 18.32
CA LYS A 18 -3.11 -15.59 17.27
C LYS A 18 -3.67 -15.80 15.86
N ASP A 19 -4.90 -15.34 15.62
CA ASP A 19 -5.64 -15.54 14.36
C ASP A 19 -5.26 -14.44 13.34
N PRO A 20 -4.55 -14.77 12.24
CA PRO A 20 -4.12 -13.79 11.24
C PRO A 20 -5.30 -13.10 10.54
N HIS A 21 -6.36 -13.85 10.24
CA HIS A 21 -7.49 -13.35 9.46
C HIS A 21 -8.33 -12.38 10.28
N ARG A 22 -8.67 -12.78 11.52
CA ARG A 22 -9.43 -11.90 12.43
C ARG A 22 -8.65 -10.65 12.78
N LEU A 23 -7.34 -10.76 13.02
CA LEU A 23 -6.52 -9.59 13.31
C LEU A 23 -6.53 -8.61 12.12
N THR A 24 -6.42 -9.13 10.89
CA THR A 24 -6.46 -8.30 9.68
C THR A 24 -7.78 -7.57 9.53
N GLN A 25 -8.91 -8.27 9.72
CA GLN A 25 -10.25 -7.67 9.66
C GLN A 25 -10.42 -6.52 10.66
N VAL A 26 -9.84 -6.64 11.86
CA VAL A 26 -9.87 -5.58 12.87
C VAL A 26 -9.09 -4.33 12.46
N PHE A 27 -8.15 -4.45 11.52
CA PHE A 27 -7.45 -3.30 10.94
C PHE A 27 -8.07 -2.83 9.63
N GLU A 28 -9.08 -3.50 9.07
CA GLU A 28 -9.80 -3.01 7.89
C GLU A 28 -10.68 -1.82 8.28
N LEU A 29 -10.16 -0.61 8.07
CA LEU A 29 -10.94 0.62 8.25
C LEU A 29 -11.98 0.70 7.13
N PRO A 30 -13.22 1.16 7.41
CA PRO A 30 -14.28 1.34 6.42
C PRO A 30 -13.97 2.56 5.55
N ILE A 31 -12.95 2.46 4.71
CA ILE A 31 -12.51 3.54 3.83
C ILE A 31 -13.28 3.42 2.51
N GLY A 32 -14.46 4.04 2.44
CA GLY A 32 -15.20 4.27 1.19
C GLY A 32 -16.02 3.09 0.64
N GLY A 33 -16.78 2.39 1.49
CA GLY A 33 -17.83 1.47 1.03
C GLY A 33 -19.05 2.22 0.44
N PRO A 34 -20.00 1.53 -0.22
CA PRO A 34 -21.20 2.12 -0.85
C PRO A 34 -22.29 2.52 0.18
N GLY A 35 -21.89 3.07 1.32
CA GLY A 35 -22.71 3.90 2.21
C GLY A 35 -22.49 5.38 1.87
N PRO A 36 -23.24 6.33 2.46
CA PRO A 36 -23.61 7.64 1.88
C PRO A 36 -22.46 8.66 1.78
N LEU A 37 -21.41 8.29 1.07
CA LEU A 37 -20.33 9.13 0.56
C LEU A 37 -20.27 9.07 -0.97
N SER A 38 -21.08 8.22 -1.60
CA SER A 38 -21.52 8.41 -2.98
C SER A 38 -22.60 9.50 -2.99
N SER A 39 -22.28 10.63 -3.62
CA SER A 39 -23.22 11.71 -3.98
C SER A 39 -24.06 12.28 -2.83
N THR A 40 -23.44 13.05 -1.93
CA THR A 40 -24.03 14.33 -1.50
C THR A 40 -22.96 15.17 -0.84
N THR A 41 -22.65 16.26 -1.51
CA THR A 41 -22.16 17.50 -0.93
C THR A 41 -23.00 17.85 0.29
N THR A 42 -22.52 17.56 1.50
CA THR A 42 -22.93 18.29 2.69
C THR A 42 -21.75 18.31 3.64
N THR A 43 -21.10 19.47 3.66
CA THR A 43 -20.26 19.97 4.73
C THR A 43 -21.00 19.77 6.06
N ARG A 44 -20.84 18.60 6.72
CA ARG A 44 -21.16 18.49 8.14
C ARG A 44 -19.99 19.09 8.88
N GLY A 45 -20.12 20.38 9.18
CA GLY A 45 -19.14 21.12 9.96
C GLY A 45 -18.79 20.40 11.27
N GLY A 46 -17.52 20.50 11.64
CA GLY A 46 -17.11 20.67 13.04
C GLY A 46 -17.32 19.52 14.03
N LEU A 47 -17.81 18.34 13.65
CA LEU A 47 -17.85 17.20 14.57
C LEU A 47 -16.45 16.63 14.76
N GLN A 48 -15.80 17.04 15.86
CA GLN A 48 -14.58 16.43 16.35
C GLN A 48 -14.88 14.97 16.70
N PRO A 49 -14.08 14.01 16.20
CA PRO A 49 -14.28 12.61 16.56
C PRO A 49 -14.05 12.41 18.05
N ARG A 50 -14.85 11.54 18.65
CA ARG A 50 -14.69 11.17 20.05
C ARG A 50 -13.35 10.46 20.22
N LYS A 51 -12.46 11.05 21.03
CA LYS A 51 -11.26 10.36 21.49
C LYS A 51 -11.65 9.38 22.59
N HIS A 52 -11.14 8.17 22.50
CA HIS A 52 -11.35 7.16 23.51
C HIS A 52 -10.34 7.34 24.65
N ASN A 53 -10.79 7.09 25.87
CA ASN A 53 -9.88 7.03 27.01
C ASN A 53 -8.86 5.90 26.78
N PRO A 54 -7.62 6.05 27.30
CA PRO A 54 -6.63 4.99 27.27
C PRO A 54 -7.24 3.67 27.74
N GLN A 55 -7.29 2.70 26.84
CA GLN A 55 -7.69 1.34 27.19
C GLN A 55 -6.53 0.67 27.92
N SER A 56 -6.82 -0.16 28.91
CA SER A 56 -5.87 -1.08 29.51
C SER A 56 -6.20 -2.48 29.02
N PHE A 57 -5.26 -3.11 28.31
CA PHE A 57 -5.42 -4.49 27.85
C PHE A 57 -4.04 -5.10 27.65
N THR A 58 -3.81 -6.29 28.21
CA THR A 58 -2.53 -6.99 28.10
C THR A 58 -2.72 -8.35 27.44
N VAL A 59 -1.80 -8.70 26.54
CA VAL A 59 -1.70 -10.04 25.92
C VAL A 59 -0.27 -10.52 26.11
N ASP A 60 -0.10 -11.72 26.68
CA ASP A 60 1.22 -12.30 26.98
C ASP A 60 2.13 -11.33 27.75
N GLY A 61 1.56 -10.59 28.71
CA GLY A 61 2.30 -9.60 29.52
C GLY A 61 2.64 -8.29 28.82
N LYS A 62 2.20 -8.07 27.57
CA LYS A 62 2.46 -6.84 26.80
C LYS A 62 1.22 -5.95 26.75
N ASP A 63 1.40 -4.66 27.03
CA ASP A 63 0.33 -3.67 26.93
C ASP A 63 -0.05 -3.41 25.46
N CYS A 64 -1.28 -3.81 25.12
CA CYS A 64 -1.95 -3.61 23.84
C CYS A 64 -3.03 -2.52 23.92
N GLY A 65 -3.23 -1.91 25.09
CA GLY A 65 -4.26 -0.91 25.33
C GLY A 65 -4.07 0.38 24.52
N GLY A 66 -2.82 0.85 24.40
CA GLY A 66 -2.48 2.00 23.55
C GLY A 66 -2.71 1.75 22.05
N LEU A 67 -2.51 0.51 21.61
CA LEU A 67 -2.79 0.08 20.23
C LEU A 67 -4.31 0.08 19.97
N LEU A 68 -5.09 -0.54 20.85
CA LEU A 68 -6.56 -0.55 20.77
C LEU A 68 -7.13 0.88 20.80
N THR A 69 -6.61 1.75 21.66
CA THR A 69 -7.06 3.15 21.75
C THR A 69 -6.83 3.89 20.43
N SER A 70 -5.64 3.74 19.84
CA SER A 70 -5.31 4.39 18.55
C SER A 70 -6.19 3.87 17.42
N LEU A 71 -6.53 2.58 17.44
CA LEU A 71 -7.44 1.96 16.48
C LEU A 71 -8.87 2.47 16.63
N LEU A 72 -9.42 2.52 17.85
CA LEU A 72 -10.76 3.03 18.11
C LEU A 72 -10.91 4.51 17.73
N ASP A 73 -9.88 5.32 17.98
CA ASP A 73 -9.85 6.72 17.53
C ASP A 73 -9.88 6.83 16.00
N ALA A 74 -9.17 5.95 15.28
CA ALA A 74 -9.20 5.91 13.81
C ALA A 74 -10.59 5.51 13.28
N TYR A 75 -11.23 4.51 13.90
CA TYR A 75 -12.61 4.13 13.57
C TYR A 75 -13.59 5.27 13.80
N ALA A 76 -13.58 5.89 14.98
CA ALA A 76 -14.48 7.00 15.30
C ALA A 76 -14.29 8.21 14.36
N ALA A 77 -13.05 8.51 13.97
CA ALA A 77 -12.78 9.55 12.97
C ALA A 77 -13.33 9.16 11.58
N ALA A 78 -13.19 7.90 11.18
CA ALA A 78 -13.71 7.41 9.91
C ALA A 78 -15.24 7.46 9.85
N GLU A 79 -15.92 7.15 10.96
CA GLU A 79 -17.40 7.20 11.03
C GLU A 79 -17.98 8.59 10.82
N VAL A 80 -17.27 9.61 11.32
CA VAL A 80 -17.65 11.01 11.16
C VAL A 80 -17.28 11.53 9.75
N GLY A 81 -16.51 10.75 8.98
CA GLY A 81 -16.03 11.14 7.66
C GLY A 81 -14.87 12.14 7.70
N ASN A 82 -14.20 12.30 8.84
CA ASN A 82 -13.06 13.21 8.97
C ASN A 82 -11.76 12.50 8.59
N ILE A 83 -11.42 12.52 7.31
CA ILE A 83 -10.27 11.82 6.73
C ILE A 83 -8.95 12.26 7.38
N GLU A 84 -8.75 13.56 7.64
CA GLU A 84 -7.53 14.05 8.27
C GLU A 84 -7.36 13.48 9.69
N ALA A 85 -8.43 13.52 10.49
CA ALA A 85 -8.40 12.94 11.83
C ALA A 85 -8.20 11.41 11.78
N THR A 86 -8.81 10.72 10.81
CA THR A 86 -8.59 9.29 10.58
C THR A 86 -7.13 8.99 10.28
N PHE A 87 -6.50 9.76 9.39
CA PHE A 87 -5.08 9.63 9.08
C PHE A 87 -4.20 9.85 10.32
N GLU A 88 -4.45 10.93 11.07
CA GLU A 88 -3.68 11.27 12.27
C GLU A 88 -3.83 10.23 13.41
N ALA A 89 -4.98 9.56 13.50
CA ALA A 89 -5.16 8.43 14.41
C ALA A 89 -4.50 7.16 13.87
N GLN A 90 -4.63 6.87 12.57
CA GLN A 90 -4.05 5.70 11.92
C GLN A 90 -2.52 5.66 12.06
N ILE A 91 -1.82 6.78 11.86
CA ILE A 91 -0.36 6.81 12.02
C ILE A 91 0.09 6.47 13.45
N LYS A 92 -0.76 6.70 14.46
CA LYS A 92 -0.44 6.39 15.86
C LYS A 92 -0.53 4.89 16.15
N VAL A 93 -1.16 4.10 15.28
CA VAL A 93 -1.23 2.63 15.36
C VAL A 93 0.16 2.03 15.16
N HIS A 94 0.93 2.55 14.20
CA HIS A 94 2.20 1.95 13.77
C HIS A 94 3.23 1.75 14.88
N PRO A 95 3.59 2.74 15.74
CA PRO A 95 4.63 2.52 16.75
C PRO A 95 4.28 1.40 17.74
N LYS A 96 3.02 1.34 18.17
CA LYS A 96 2.55 0.32 19.13
C LYS A 96 2.44 -1.05 18.46
N PHE A 97 1.94 -1.08 17.22
CA PHE A 97 1.90 -2.31 16.43
C PHE A 97 3.30 -2.84 16.14
N ASN A 98 4.26 -1.97 15.78
CA ASN A 98 5.67 -2.33 15.56
C ASN A 98 6.31 -2.93 16.82
N GLN A 99 6.01 -2.38 18.01
CA GLN A 99 6.50 -2.91 19.29
C GLN A 99 5.95 -4.32 19.57
N LEU A 100 4.63 -4.52 19.37
CA LEU A 100 3.98 -5.83 19.53
C LEU A 100 4.52 -6.84 18.51
N PHE A 101 4.59 -6.44 17.24
CA PHE A 101 5.08 -7.23 16.11
C PHE A 101 6.53 -7.67 16.29
N SER A 102 7.41 -6.78 16.76
CA SER A 102 8.82 -7.10 17.00
C SER A 102 8.96 -8.15 18.10
N SER A 103 8.13 -8.05 19.13
CA SER A 103 8.16 -8.94 20.29
C SER A 103 7.38 -10.24 20.08
N SER A 104 6.56 -10.34 19.04
CA SER A 104 5.80 -11.55 18.71
C SER A 104 6.69 -12.58 18.00
N GLU A 105 6.44 -13.85 18.26
CA GLU A 105 7.00 -14.94 17.46
C GLU A 105 6.18 -15.14 16.18
N GLY A 106 6.85 -15.63 15.13
CA GLY A 106 6.25 -15.97 13.84
C GLY A 106 5.75 -14.79 13.00
N ASN A 107 4.98 -15.15 11.96
CA ASN A 107 4.48 -14.26 10.92
C ASN A 107 2.96 -14.07 10.94
N TRP A 108 2.24 -14.62 11.92
CA TRP A 108 0.78 -14.51 12.03
C TRP A 108 0.25 -13.06 12.01
N MET A 109 1.04 -12.07 12.45
CA MET A 109 0.69 -10.65 12.41
C MET A 109 1.00 -9.95 11.07
N VAL A 110 1.68 -10.62 10.13
CA VAL A 110 2.10 -10.02 8.84
C VAL A 110 0.91 -9.52 8.02
N PRO A 111 -0.20 -10.26 7.86
CA PRO A 111 -1.36 -9.78 7.12
C PRO A 111 -1.92 -8.47 7.70
N ALA A 112 -2.00 -8.37 9.03
CA ALA A 112 -2.41 -7.15 9.72
C ALA A 112 -1.42 -5.99 9.51
N MET A 113 -0.10 -6.26 9.55
CA MET A 113 0.92 -5.25 9.22
C MET A 113 0.72 -4.68 7.81
N ILE A 114 0.45 -5.55 6.83
CA ILE A 114 0.20 -5.15 5.44
C ILE A 114 -1.05 -4.28 5.36
N ALA A 115 -2.15 -4.67 6.02
CA ALA A 115 -3.38 -3.88 6.08
C ALA A 115 -3.15 -2.49 6.70
N VAL A 116 -2.42 -2.42 7.83
CA VAL A 116 -2.06 -1.15 8.49
C VAL A 116 -1.27 -0.25 7.53
N CYS A 117 -0.27 -0.78 6.82
CA CYS A 117 0.52 -0.01 5.84
C CYS A 117 -0.34 0.48 4.66
N LYS A 118 -1.18 -0.41 4.09
CA LYS A 118 -2.10 -0.10 2.98
C LYS A 118 -3.09 1.00 3.36
N ASN A 119 -3.67 0.93 4.56
CA ASN A 119 -4.60 1.94 5.06
C ASN A 119 -3.93 3.28 5.24
N THR A 120 -2.74 3.32 5.84
CA THR A 120 -1.98 4.56 6.04
C THR A 120 -1.63 5.22 4.70
N HIS A 121 -1.21 4.43 3.70
CA HIS A 121 -0.95 4.96 2.36
C HIS A 121 -2.23 5.52 1.72
N LYS A 122 -3.33 4.76 1.72
CA LYS A 122 -4.62 5.18 1.16
C LYS A 122 -5.15 6.45 1.83
N LEU A 123 -5.12 6.51 3.16
CA LEU A 123 -5.57 7.67 3.93
C LEU A 123 -4.68 8.88 3.70
N GLY A 124 -3.36 8.70 3.58
CA GLY A 124 -2.44 9.79 3.25
C GLY A 124 -2.77 10.42 1.89
N LEU A 125 -3.00 9.58 0.86
CA LEU A 125 -3.42 10.04 -0.47
C LEU A 125 -4.76 10.77 -0.42
N GLU A 126 -5.71 10.23 0.33
CA GLU A 126 -7.06 10.77 0.45
C GLU A 126 -7.09 12.11 1.19
N ALA A 127 -6.36 12.21 2.30
CA ALA A 127 -6.25 13.43 3.09
C ALA A 127 -5.56 14.55 2.30
N ASP A 128 -4.47 14.23 1.60
CA ASP A 128 -3.79 15.19 0.72
C ASP A 128 -4.72 15.62 -0.44
N ARG A 129 -5.52 14.71 -1.00
CA ARG A 129 -6.50 15.05 -2.04
C ARG A 129 -7.62 15.95 -1.53
N GLN A 130 -8.14 15.71 -0.33
CA GLN A 130 -9.14 16.57 0.29
C GLN A 130 -8.58 17.99 0.52
N ALA A 131 -7.38 18.09 1.09
CA ALA A 131 -6.72 19.38 1.29
C ALA A 131 -6.51 20.15 -0.02
N MET A 132 -6.21 19.46 -1.12
CA MET A 132 -6.11 20.07 -2.45
C MET A 132 -7.45 20.62 -2.96
N SER A 133 -8.58 19.98 -2.65
CA SER A 133 -9.90 20.45 -3.08
C SER A 133 -10.40 21.66 -2.29
N GLU A 134 -9.95 21.80 -1.03
CA GLU A 134 -10.38 22.87 -0.12
C GLU A 134 -9.50 24.13 -0.21
N SER A 135 -8.24 23.99 -0.63
CA SER A 135 -7.31 25.12 -0.75
C SER A 135 -7.41 25.85 -2.11
N LYS A 136 -7.52 27.18 -2.07
CA LYS A 136 -7.37 28.05 -3.26
C LYS A 136 -5.90 28.31 -3.65
N THR A 137 -4.95 27.96 -2.78
CA THR A 137 -3.51 28.22 -2.95
C THR A 137 -2.72 26.90 -3.12
N LYS A 138 -1.78 26.91 -4.06
CA LYS A 138 -0.93 25.78 -4.45
C LYS A 138 0.22 25.50 -3.47
N GLN A 139 -0.02 25.35 -2.17
CA GLN A 139 1.06 24.98 -1.22
C GLN A 139 0.91 23.57 -0.63
N ASN A 140 2.05 22.87 -0.53
CA ASN A 140 2.33 21.54 0.06
C ASN A 140 1.24 20.46 -0.03
N HIS A 141 0.92 20.11 -1.28
CA HIS A 141 -0.06 19.11 -1.72
C HIS A 141 0.18 17.65 -1.28
N HIS A 142 1.26 17.35 -0.54
CA HIS A 142 1.63 15.98 -0.16
C HIS A 142 2.10 15.83 1.30
N THR A 143 1.65 16.71 2.18
CA THR A 143 2.14 16.77 3.56
C THR A 143 1.85 15.47 4.32
N LYS A 144 0.67 14.87 4.14
CA LYS A 144 0.28 13.64 4.84
C LYS A 144 1.07 12.44 4.30
N LEU A 145 1.22 12.34 2.99
CA LEU A 145 2.02 11.29 2.38
C LEU A 145 3.50 11.38 2.78
N GLN A 146 4.08 12.58 2.84
CA GLN A 146 5.44 12.82 3.35
C GLN A 146 5.60 12.34 4.79
N LYS A 147 4.60 12.61 5.65
CA LYS A 147 4.60 12.17 7.05
C LYS A 147 4.49 10.65 7.19
N ALA A 148 3.75 9.99 6.32
CA ALA A 148 3.57 8.53 6.34
C ALA A 148 4.84 7.76 5.94
N VAL A 149 5.72 8.33 5.09
CA VAL A 149 6.93 7.64 4.60
C VAL A 149 7.81 7.07 5.73
N PRO A 150 8.31 7.87 6.68
CA PRO A 150 9.19 7.36 7.74
C PRO A 150 8.51 6.31 8.63
N ILE A 151 7.20 6.41 8.79
CA ILE A 151 6.41 5.45 9.57
C ILE A 151 6.38 4.07 8.89
N LEU A 152 6.11 4.04 7.57
CA LEU A 152 6.14 2.78 6.81
C LEU A 152 7.56 2.24 6.66
N GLN A 153 8.59 3.09 6.58
CA GLN A 153 9.99 2.67 6.60
C GLN A 153 10.36 1.96 7.90
N GLU A 154 9.84 2.43 9.05
CA GLU A 154 10.03 1.75 10.33
C GLU A 154 9.36 0.37 10.34
N SER A 155 8.10 0.28 9.91
CA SER A 155 7.40 -1.01 9.78
C SER A 155 8.13 -1.97 8.82
N TYR A 156 8.59 -1.48 7.66
CA TYR A 156 9.45 -2.22 6.73
C TYR A 156 10.70 -2.76 7.43
N SER A 157 11.39 -1.93 8.22
CA SER A 157 12.61 -2.33 8.94
C SER A 157 12.33 -3.47 9.93
N LYS A 158 11.21 -3.42 10.65
CA LYS A 158 10.80 -4.51 11.57
C LYS A 158 10.48 -5.80 10.84
N THR A 159 9.86 -5.72 9.66
CA THR A 159 9.51 -6.86 8.83
C THR A 159 10.72 -7.48 8.11
N PHE A 160 11.64 -6.64 7.62
CA PHE A 160 12.81 -7.08 6.84
C PHE A 160 13.93 -7.69 7.69
N ASN A 161 14.13 -7.17 8.91
CA ASN A 161 15.20 -7.59 9.81
C ASN A 161 14.89 -8.86 10.60
N ASP A 162 13.75 -9.49 10.33
CA ASP A 162 13.44 -10.81 10.89
C ASP A 162 14.48 -11.83 10.45
N ARG A 163 14.92 -12.64 11.42
CA ARG A 163 16.04 -13.60 11.24
C ARG A 163 15.56 -14.98 10.82
N THR A 164 14.27 -15.26 10.96
CA THR A 164 13.65 -16.51 10.52
C THR A 164 13.76 -16.62 9.00
N GLU A 165 14.14 -17.80 8.52
CA GLU A 165 14.25 -18.08 7.10
C GLU A 165 12.89 -17.93 6.41
N TYR A 166 12.86 -17.17 5.31
CA TYR A 166 11.65 -16.98 4.56
C TYR A 166 11.38 -18.13 3.58
N GLN A 167 10.30 -18.85 3.86
CA GLN A 167 9.76 -19.89 2.99
C GLN A 167 8.52 -19.37 2.23
N PRO A 168 8.56 -19.29 0.89
CA PRO A 168 7.41 -18.89 0.08
C PRO A 168 6.22 -19.82 0.29
N GLY A 169 5.02 -19.26 0.46
CA GLY A 169 3.79 -20.06 0.62
C GLY A 169 3.61 -20.71 1.99
N ALA A 170 4.50 -20.45 2.96
CA ALA A 170 4.29 -20.86 4.34
C ALA A 170 3.02 -20.21 4.91
N LEU A 171 2.37 -20.93 5.83
CA LEU A 171 1.20 -20.44 6.54
C LEU A 171 1.57 -19.26 7.45
N PHE A 172 0.55 -18.49 7.82
CA PHE A 172 0.68 -17.41 8.81
C PHE A 172 0.49 -17.99 10.22
N ASP A 173 1.59 -18.28 10.89
CA ASP A 173 1.63 -18.94 12.19
C ASP A 173 2.77 -18.40 13.09
N THR A 174 3.10 -19.13 14.16
CA THR A 174 4.15 -18.76 15.12
C THR A 174 5.57 -19.17 14.71
N SER A 175 5.72 -19.87 13.58
CA SER A 175 7.01 -20.38 13.07
C SER A 175 7.49 -19.68 11.80
N GLY A 176 6.56 -19.09 11.03
CA GLY A 176 6.88 -18.46 9.76
C GLY A 176 7.67 -17.15 9.89
N SER A 177 8.36 -16.79 8.81
CA SER A 177 9.15 -15.56 8.74
C SER A 177 8.30 -14.32 8.48
N LYS A 178 8.56 -13.26 9.24
CA LYS A 178 7.92 -11.95 9.04
C LYS A 178 8.28 -11.35 7.69
N GLN A 179 9.38 -11.80 7.07
CA GLN A 179 9.80 -11.34 5.74
C GLN A 179 8.75 -11.57 4.65
N ALA A 180 7.75 -12.44 4.89
CA ALA A 180 6.57 -12.61 4.04
C ALA A 180 5.84 -11.30 3.72
N GLY A 181 5.93 -10.28 4.59
CA GLY A 181 5.30 -8.97 4.39
C GLY A 181 6.16 -7.95 3.63
N VAL A 182 7.46 -8.21 3.42
CA VAL A 182 8.39 -7.21 2.91
C VAL A 182 7.97 -6.66 1.56
N LEU A 183 7.63 -7.54 0.61
CA LEU A 183 7.34 -7.13 -0.76
C LEU A 183 6.09 -6.25 -0.83
N ALA A 184 5.07 -6.56 -0.04
CA ALA A 184 3.85 -5.76 0.06
C ALA A 184 4.14 -4.35 0.63
N ILE A 185 4.92 -4.26 1.71
CA ILE A 185 5.27 -2.95 2.30
C ILE A 185 6.14 -2.13 1.34
N VAL A 186 7.07 -2.77 0.62
CA VAL A 186 7.89 -2.12 -0.41
C VAL A 186 7.03 -1.56 -1.54
N ASN A 187 6.01 -2.29 -1.98
CA ASN A 187 5.09 -1.82 -3.02
C ASN A 187 4.28 -0.59 -2.59
N GLU A 188 3.86 -0.53 -1.32
CA GLU A 188 3.23 0.68 -0.76
C GLU A 188 4.22 1.85 -0.73
N LEU A 189 5.45 1.62 -0.24
CA LEU A 189 6.50 2.65 -0.21
C LEU A 189 6.87 3.15 -1.61
N PHE A 190 6.95 2.28 -2.62
CA PHE A 190 7.13 2.68 -4.00
C PHE A 190 5.98 3.57 -4.48
N GLY A 191 4.73 3.19 -4.21
CA GLY A 191 3.58 4.04 -4.54
C GLY A 191 3.72 5.45 -3.98
N MET A 192 4.14 5.56 -2.72
CA MET A 192 4.41 6.85 -2.08
C MET A 192 5.58 7.60 -2.71
N TYR A 193 6.72 6.94 -2.95
CA TYR A 193 7.91 7.58 -3.52
C TYR A 193 7.69 8.10 -4.93
N PHE A 194 6.97 7.33 -5.76
CA PHE A 194 6.58 7.76 -7.10
C PHE A 194 5.60 8.93 -7.05
N ARG A 195 4.66 8.95 -6.10
CA ARG A 195 3.73 10.06 -5.93
C ARG A 195 4.42 11.33 -5.45
N LEU A 196 5.40 11.20 -4.54
CA LEU A 196 6.19 12.30 -3.97
C LEU A 196 7.34 12.76 -4.89
N ASN A 197 7.58 12.09 -6.01
CA ASN A 197 8.72 12.32 -6.89
C ASN A 197 10.09 12.25 -6.18
N ILE A 198 10.26 11.28 -5.26
CA ILE A 198 11.52 11.03 -4.53
C ILE A 198 12.15 9.69 -4.94
N LEU A 199 12.17 9.42 -6.24
CA LEU A 199 12.51 8.12 -6.85
C LEU A 199 13.87 7.56 -6.41
N ARG A 200 14.84 8.42 -6.10
CA ARG A 200 16.16 8.03 -5.59
C ARG A 200 16.10 7.12 -4.35
N LEU A 201 15.05 7.23 -3.53
CA LEU A 201 14.87 6.41 -2.33
C LEU A 201 14.46 4.97 -2.65
N CYS A 202 13.94 4.69 -3.85
CA CYS A 202 13.58 3.34 -4.26
C CYS A 202 14.78 2.39 -4.19
N LYS A 203 15.98 2.85 -4.57
CA LYS A 203 17.22 2.05 -4.55
C LYS A 203 17.54 1.46 -3.17
N ASN A 204 17.20 2.17 -2.10
CA ASN A 204 17.40 1.71 -0.73
C ASN A 204 16.52 0.50 -0.37
N LEU A 205 15.38 0.33 -1.06
CA LEU A 205 14.48 -0.82 -0.89
C LEU A 205 14.80 -1.94 -1.88
N ILE A 206 15.21 -1.60 -3.10
CA ILE A 206 15.51 -2.57 -4.17
C ILE A 206 16.69 -3.45 -3.78
N ARG A 207 17.81 -2.84 -3.36
CA ARG A 207 19.05 -3.60 -3.09
C ARG A 207 18.85 -4.70 -2.04
N PRO A 208 18.25 -4.46 -0.86
CA PRO A 208 18.02 -5.52 0.11
C PRO A 208 17.05 -6.61 -0.36
N VAL A 209 16.00 -6.23 -1.12
CA VAL A 209 15.02 -7.17 -1.70
C VAL A 209 15.68 -8.09 -2.71
N GLU A 210 16.50 -7.57 -3.61
CA GLU A 210 17.22 -8.34 -4.63
C GLU A 210 18.28 -9.24 -3.98
N THR A 211 19.04 -8.74 -2.99
CA THR A 211 20.05 -9.55 -2.28
C THR A 211 19.43 -10.79 -1.61
N LYS A 212 18.25 -10.65 -0.99
CA LYS A 212 17.52 -11.76 -0.36
C LYS A 212 16.61 -12.53 -1.33
N LYS A 213 16.60 -12.16 -2.62
CA LYS A 213 15.71 -12.70 -3.66
C LYS A 213 14.23 -12.68 -3.27
N LEU A 214 13.80 -11.67 -2.51
CA LEU A 214 12.42 -11.57 -2.03
C LEU A 214 11.43 -11.25 -3.17
N SER A 215 11.92 -10.60 -4.24
CA SER A 215 11.12 -10.29 -5.44
C SER A 215 10.75 -11.52 -6.28
N GLU A 216 11.27 -12.70 -5.96
CA GLU A 216 11.01 -13.99 -6.63
C GLU A 216 10.18 -14.94 -5.73
N LYS A 217 9.92 -14.53 -4.49
CA LYS A 217 9.36 -15.37 -3.43
C LYS A 217 8.02 -14.84 -2.89
N GLY A 218 7.54 -13.71 -3.40
CA GLY A 218 6.28 -13.10 -2.97
C GLY A 218 5.06 -13.73 -3.63
N SER A 219 3.87 -13.26 -3.26
CA SER A 219 2.67 -13.58 -4.03
C SER A 219 2.76 -12.99 -5.44
N MET A 220 2.05 -13.57 -6.41
CA MET A 220 2.13 -13.09 -7.78
C MET A 220 1.72 -11.63 -7.93
N ALA A 221 0.68 -11.19 -7.20
CA ALA A 221 0.22 -9.81 -7.23
C ALA A 221 1.31 -8.83 -6.73
N GLU A 222 2.03 -9.20 -5.66
CA GLU A 222 3.08 -8.35 -5.11
C GLU A 222 4.33 -8.36 -6.02
N MET A 223 4.67 -9.48 -6.65
CA MET A 223 5.78 -9.55 -7.62
C MET A 223 5.49 -8.73 -8.89
N VAL A 224 4.28 -8.83 -9.45
CA VAL A 224 3.85 -8.01 -10.60
C VAL A 224 3.95 -6.52 -10.28
N THR A 225 3.46 -6.11 -9.10
CA THR A 225 3.49 -4.71 -8.66
C THR A 225 4.92 -4.23 -8.47
N TYR A 226 5.79 -5.04 -7.85
CA TYR A 226 7.20 -4.73 -7.68
C TYR A 226 7.89 -4.53 -9.03
N LYS A 227 7.72 -5.47 -9.96
CA LYS A 227 8.32 -5.44 -11.30
C LYS A 227 7.83 -4.25 -12.13
N TYR A 228 6.55 -3.89 -12.00
CA TYR A 228 6.01 -2.66 -12.59
C TYR A 228 6.75 -1.40 -12.09
N TYR A 229 7.01 -1.28 -10.79
CA TYR A 229 7.76 -0.14 -10.24
C TYR A 229 9.23 -0.14 -10.63
N ILE A 230 9.91 -1.31 -10.64
CA ILE A 230 11.28 -1.43 -11.15
C ILE A 230 11.36 -0.96 -12.59
N GLY A 231 10.46 -1.47 -13.45
CA GLY A 231 10.48 -1.14 -14.86
C GLY A 231 10.26 0.35 -15.12
N ARG A 232 9.35 0.98 -14.36
CA ARG A 232 9.18 2.44 -14.39
C ARG A 232 10.42 3.18 -13.92
N LEU A 233 11.04 2.76 -12.82
CA LEU A 233 12.25 3.40 -12.32
C LEU A 233 13.38 3.30 -13.34
N SER A 234 13.61 2.13 -13.94
CA SER A 234 14.63 1.93 -14.96
C SER A 234 14.41 2.82 -16.19
N MET A 235 13.16 3.09 -16.57
CA MET A 235 12.84 4.06 -17.62
C MET A 235 13.26 5.49 -17.25
N PHE A 236 13.15 5.89 -15.98
CA PHE A 236 13.65 7.20 -15.50
C PHE A 236 15.18 7.27 -15.42
N GLU A 237 15.85 6.12 -15.44
CA GLU A 237 17.32 5.99 -15.37
C GLU A 237 17.94 5.68 -16.73
N ASP A 238 17.16 5.80 -17.81
CA ASP A 238 17.52 5.48 -19.19
C ASP A 238 18.01 4.03 -19.41
N ASP A 239 17.76 3.12 -18.46
CA ASP A 239 17.99 1.68 -18.59
C ASP A 239 16.76 1.01 -19.23
N HIS A 240 16.57 1.30 -20.52
CA HIS A 240 15.41 0.80 -21.27
C HIS A 240 15.41 -0.73 -21.43
N ALA A 241 16.58 -1.39 -21.38
CA ALA A 241 16.66 -2.84 -21.44
C ALA A 241 16.07 -3.46 -20.17
N ARG A 242 16.49 -3.01 -18.99
CA ARG A 242 15.92 -3.46 -17.72
C ARG A 242 14.46 -3.05 -17.58
N ALA A 243 14.09 -1.87 -18.08
CA ALA A 243 12.70 -1.42 -18.09
C ALA A 243 11.81 -2.39 -18.88
N GLU A 244 12.22 -2.78 -20.09
CA GLU A 244 11.50 -3.73 -20.94
C GLU A 244 11.30 -5.06 -20.22
N THR A 245 12.38 -5.70 -19.75
CA THR A 245 12.30 -7.01 -19.08
C THR A 245 11.35 -7.01 -17.88
N ASN A 246 11.40 -5.97 -17.04
CA ASN A 246 10.55 -5.92 -15.84
C ASN A 246 9.08 -5.61 -16.18
N LEU A 247 8.82 -4.75 -17.17
CA LEU A 247 7.46 -4.42 -17.60
C LEU A 247 6.81 -5.57 -18.38
N GLU A 248 7.57 -6.32 -19.18
CA GLU A 248 7.11 -7.54 -19.84
C GLU A 248 6.71 -8.59 -18.81
N TYR A 249 7.59 -8.89 -17.85
CA TYR A 249 7.28 -9.81 -16.76
C TYR A 249 5.99 -9.38 -16.03
N ALA A 250 5.87 -8.10 -15.69
CA ALA A 250 4.68 -7.58 -15.02
C ALA A 250 3.41 -7.76 -15.86
N LEU A 251 3.47 -7.56 -17.18
CA LEU A 251 2.34 -7.72 -18.08
C LEU A 251 1.91 -9.18 -18.22
N GLU A 252 2.88 -10.07 -18.45
CA GLU A 252 2.67 -11.52 -18.65
C GLU A 252 2.03 -12.18 -17.42
N HIS A 253 2.49 -11.79 -16.23
CA HIS A 253 2.02 -12.35 -14.96
C HIS A 253 0.84 -11.57 -14.37
N CYS A 254 0.40 -10.49 -15.01
CA CYS A 254 -0.76 -9.74 -14.58
C CYS A 254 -2.03 -10.58 -14.76
N HIS A 255 -2.88 -10.63 -13.72
CA HIS A 255 -4.13 -11.38 -13.76
C HIS A 255 -4.96 -11.03 -15.00
N LYS A 256 -5.53 -12.05 -15.66
CA LYS A 256 -6.24 -11.89 -16.94
C LYS A 256 -7.34 -10.83 -16.90
N ASP A 257 -8.07 -10.77 -15.80
CA ASP A 257 -9.21 -9.84 -15.59
C ASP A 257 -8.79 -8.46 -15.07
N ALA A 258 -7.51 -8.26 -14.72
CA ALA A 258 -6.99 -6.99 -14.22
C ALA A 258 -6.69 -5.99 -15.35
N THR A 259 -7.69 -5.69 -16.17
CA THR A 259 -7.56 -4.86 -17.38
C THR A 259 -6.96 -3.48 -17.11
N ASN A 260 -7.35 -2.83 -16.01
CA ASN A 260 -6.81 -1.53 -15.61
C ASN A 260 -5.31 -1.60 -15.25
N ASN A 261 -4.87 -2.69 -14.62
CA ASN A 261 -3.45 -2.89 -14.30
C ASN A 261 -2.64 -3.14 -15.57
N LYS A 262 -3.17 -3.96 -16.50
CA LYS A 262 -2.55 -4.16 -17.82
C LYS A 262 -2.41 -2.85 -18.60
N LYS A 263 -3.46 -2.01 -18.63
CA LYS A 263 -3.40 -0.67 -19.23
C LYS A 263 -2.29 0.20 -18.61
N ARG A 264 -2.15 0.17 -17.28
CA ARG A 264 -1.07 0.90 -16.57
C ARG A 264 0.31 0.40 -16.96
N ILE A 265 0.51 -0.91 -17.07
CA ILE A 265 1.80 -1.49 -17.48
C ILE A 265 2.12 -1.11 -18.93
N LEU A 266 1.15 -1.30 -19.84
CA LEU A 266 1.30 -0.99 -21.26
C LEU A 266 1.62 0.48 -21.53
N LYS A 267 1.09 1.40 -20.72
CA LYS A 267 1.42 2.84 -20.79
C LYS A 267 2.93 3.12 -20.75
N TYR A 268 3.70 2.29 -20.04
CA TYR A 268 5.16 2.42 -19.96
C TYR A 268 5.88 1.44 -20.88
N LEU A 269 5.34 0.23 -21.09
CA LEU A 269 6.00 -0.77 -21.91
C LEU A 269 6.06 -0.38 -23.40
N VAL A 270 4.97 0.19 -23.93
CA VAL A 270 4.89 0.60 -25.34
C VAL A 270 5.98 1.62 -25.70
N PRO A 271 6.13 2.77 -25.01
CA PRO A 271 7.19 3.72 -25.33
C PRO A 271 8.59 3.13 -25.15
N VAL A 272 8.81 2.25 -24.17
CA VAL A 272 10.10 1.56 -23.99
C VAL A 272 10.43 0.65 -25.18
N LYS A 273 9.45 -0.12 -25.68
CA LYS A 273 9.64 -0.97 -26.88
C LYS A 273 9.90 -0.15 -28.13
N LEU A 274 9.14 0.93 -28.33
CA LEU A 274 9.32 1.86 -29.45
C LEU A 274 10.71 2.50 -29.44
N TYR A 275 11.16 2.99 -28.28
CA TYR A 275 12.50 3.56 -28.12
C TYR A 275 13.59 2.56 -28.50
N ARG A 276 13.35 1.27 -28.25
CA ARG A 276 14.26 0.16 -28.59
C ARG A 276 14.08 -0.35 -30.03
N GLY A 277 13.33 0.36 -30.88
CA GLY A 277 13.10 0.01 -32.27
C GLY A 277 12.13 -1.16 -32.50
N LYS A 278 11.37 -1.57 -31.47
CA LYS A 278 10.36 -2.63 -31.56
C LYS A 278 8.98 -1.99 -31.76
N LEU A 279 8.44 -2.11 -32.96
CA LEU A 279 7.09 -1.65 -33.26
C LEU A 279 6.05 -2.60 -32.66
N PRO A 280 4.93 -2.08 -32.11
CA PRO A 280 3.78 -2.91 -31.78
C PRO A 280 3.29 -3.58 -33.06
N THR A 281 3.40 -4.92 -33.14
CA THR A 281 2.73 -5.66 -34.21
C THR A 281 1.23 -5.56 -33.98
N ALA A 282 0.50 -5.06 -34.98
CA ALA A 282 -0.95 -4.85 -34.93
C ALA A 282 -1.80 -6.15 -34.81
N HIS A 283 -1.17 -7.28 -34.47
CA HIS A 283 -1.78 -8.60 -34.55
C HIS A 283 -2.03 -9.18 -33.15
N ARG A 284 -3.28 -9.07 -32.71
CA ARG A 284 -4.07 -10.09 -31.98
C ARG A 284 -3.60 -10.62 -30.61
N GLU A 285 -2.38 -10.39 -30.13
CA GLU A 285 -1.90 -10.90 -28.83
C GLU A 285 -2.15 -9.96 -27.65
N TYR A 286 -2.41 -8.67 -27.91
CA TYR A 286 -2.68 -7.69 -26.86
C TYR A 286 -4.18 -7.33 -26.78
N VAL A 287 -4.99 -8.28 -26.34
CA VAL A 287 -6.36 -8.14 -25.78
C VAL A 287 -7.37 -7.29 -26.61
N PRO A 288 -8.51 -7.86 -27.08
CA PRO A 288 -9.55 -7.15 -27.85
C PRO A 288 -10.21 -5.94 -27.17
N SER A 289 -9.90 -5.66 -25.89
CA SER A 289 -10.52 -4.59 -25.09
C SER A 289 -9.67 -3.32 -24.96
N LEU A 290 -8.55 -3.22 -25.67
CA LEU A 290 -7.78 -1.98 -25.78
C LEU A 290 -8.15 -1.29 -27.10
N ASN A 291 -9.18 -0.44 -27.08
CA ASN A 291 -9.21 0.75 -27.93
C ASN A 291 -8.06 1.67 -27.47
N VAL A 292 -6.81 1.26 -27.73
CA VAL A 292 -5.69 2.19 -27.79
C VAL A 292 -5.95 2.94 -29.08
N ASN A 293 -6.67 4.05 -28.96
CA ASN A 293 -6.87 4.97 -30.04
C ASN A 293 -5.53 5.20 -30.72
N ILE A 294 -5.46 4.84 -32.00
CA ILE A 294 -4.39 5.18 -32.93
C ILE A 294 -4.10 6.71 -32.90
N VAL A 295 -5.05 7.51 -32.43
CA VAL A 295 -4.91 8.96 -32.15
C VAL A 295 -3.79 9.28 -31.14
N PHE A 296 -3.44 8.37 -30.22
CA PHE A 296 -2.29 8.58 -29.30
C PHE A 296 -0.95 8.42 -30.03
N PHE A 297 -0.92 7.72 -31.16
CA PHE A 297 0.25 7.61 -32.03
C PHE A 297 0.40 8.81 -32.96
N GLU A 298 -0.69 9.37 -33.48
CA GLU A 298 -0.64 10.58 -34.34
C GLU A 298 -0.08 11.80 -33.58
N HIS A 299 -0.54 12.07 -32.36
CA HIS A 299 -0.02 13.18 -31.56
C HIS A 299 1.44 13.04 -31.09
N LEU A 300 2.00 11.82 -31.08
CA LEU A 300 3.42 11.64 -30.75
C LEU A 300 4.31 11.89 -31.96
N ILE A 301 3.85 11.54 -33.17
CA ILE A 301 4.57 11.76 -34.43
C ILE A 301 4.56 13.25 -34.81
N ASP A 302 3.47 13.98 -34.57
CA ASP A 302 3.35 15.41 -34.89
C ASP A 302 4.12 16.35 -33.94
N SER A 303 4.76 15.82 -32.89
CA SER A 303 5.53 16.60 -31.91
C SER A 303 7.05 16.52 -32.10
N VAL A 304 7.50 15.87 -33.18
CA VAL A 304 8.93 15.68 -33.54
C VAL A 304 9.28 16.39 -34.88
N HIS A 305 8.42 17.27 -35.36
CA HIS A 305 8.71 18.24 -36.42
C HIS A 305 8.42 19.67 -35.94
#